data_AF-A0A3R6B8K8-F1
#
_entry.id   AF-A0A3R6B8K8-F1
#
_cell.length_a   1.000
_cell.length_b   1.000
_cell.length_c   1.000
_cell.angle_alpha   90.00
_cell.angle_beta   90.00
_cell.angle_gamma   90.00
#
_symmetry.space_group_name_H-M   'P 1'
#
loop_
_entity.id
_entity.type
_entity.pdbx_description
1 polymer ?
#
loop_
_entity_poly.entity_id
_entity_poly.type
_entity_poly.pdbx_seq_one_letter_code
_entity_poly.pdbx_strand_id
1 'polypeptide(L)'
;MNTMAMNLLNTIILCLFLPLDIVSQVHDTDTLCYKNDTIYQELRITRVNEKRIYFVLSSTKEDGKLTDMHKGYASISDYAYLASETDFAEDGSLYPVVEYWYEDSDISFSIRVSYDMGLATISCAESLSLPYIYKLKKK
;
A
#
# COMPACT_ATOMS: atom_id res chain seq x y z
N MET A 1 -45.22 34.60 -3.14
CA MET A 1 -44.53 33.28 -3.10
C MET A 1 -44.11 33.05 -1.66
N ASN A 2 -44.61 32.01 -0.99
CA ASN A 2 -44.45 31.83 0.47
C ASN A 2 -42.99 31.55 0.83
N THR A 3 -42.41 32.33 1.74
CA THR A 3 -41.00 32.26 2.17
C THR A 3 -40.59 30.87 2.64
N MET A 4 -41.52 30.12 3.26
CA MET A 4 -41.28 28.73 3.67
C MET A 4 -41.11 27.76 2.48
N ALA A 5 -41.81 27.98 1.36
CA ALA A 5 -41.67 27.15 0.18
C ALA A 5 -40.34 27.39 -0.55
N MET A 6 -39.84 28.63 -0.52
CA MET A 6 -38.53 28.98 -1.09
C MET A 6 -37.38 28.37 -0.29
N ASN A 7 -37.48 28.36 1.04
CA ASN A 7 -36.46 27.75 1.90
C ASN A 7 -36.41 26.23 1.73
N LEU A 8 -37.57 25.57 1.63
CA LEU A 8 -37.64 24.12 1.40
C LEU A 8 -37.05 23.73 0.04
N LEU A 9 -37.33 24.52 -1.00
CA LEU A 9 -36.76 24.30 -2.33
C LEU A 9 -35.24 24.48 -2.33
N ASN A 10 -34.73 25.50 -1.63
CA ASN A 10 -33.28 25.73 -1.50
C ASN A 10 -32.57 24.63 -0.70
N THR A 11 -33.19 24.09 0.36
CA THR A 11 -32.62 22.97 1.12
C THR A 11 -32.55 21.70 0.28
N ILE A 12 -33.59 21.41 -0.51
CA ILE A 12 -33.61 20.25 -1.41
C ILE A 12 -32.54 20.39 -2.50
N ILE A 13 -32.41 21.58 -3.08
CA ILE A 13 -31.36 21.89 -4.07
C ILE A 13 -29.96 21.69 -3.46
N LEU A 14 -29.72 22.20 -2.24
CA LEU A 14 -28.43 22.06 -1.57
C LEU A 14 -28.06 20.59 -1.30
N CYS A 15 -29.04 19.74 -0.96
CA CYS A 15 -28.82 18.31 -0.75
C CYS A 15 -28.56 17.53 -2.05
N LEU A 16 -29.08 18.00 -3.19
CA LEU A 16 -28.84 17.39 -4.50
C LEU A 16 -27.45 17.71 -5.07
N PHE A 17 -26.80 18.76 -4.56
CA PHE A 17 -25.45 19.19 -4.96
C PHE A 17 -24.38 18.90 -3.92
N LEU A 18 -24.69 18.17 -2.85
CA LEU A 18 -23.63 17.59 -2.03
C LEU A 18 -22.90 16.56 -2.90
N PRO A 19 -21.59 16.69 -3.13
CA PRO A 19 -20.83 15.63 -3.75
C PRO A 19 -20.94 14.44 -2.81
N LEU A 20 -21.78 13.47 -3.20
CA LEU A 20 -21.76 12.16 -2.60
C LEU A 20 -20.48 11.53 -3.17
N ASP A 21 -19.36 11.77 -2.48
CA ASP A 21 -18.11 11.04 -2.71
C ASP A 21 -18.40 9.58 -2.34
N ILE A 22 -19.05 8.86 -3.27
CA ILE A 22 -19.04 7.41 -3.29
C ILE A 22 -17.61 7.05 -3.70
N VAL A 23 -16.69 7.12 -2.73
CA VAL A 23 -15.43 6.41 -2.80
C VAL A 23 -15.84 4.94 -2.86
N SER A 24 -15.92 4.41 -4.08
CA SER A 24 -15.94 2.97 -4.29
C SER A 24 -14.62 2.47 -3.73
N GLN A 25 -14.61 2.09 -2.45
CA GLN A 25 -13.50 1.39 -1.84
C GLN A 25 -13.51 -0.04 -2.40
N VAL A 26 -13.06 -0.17 -3.65
CA VAL A 26 -12.58 -1.45 -4.14
C VAL A 26 -11.28 -1.69 -3.38
N HIS A 27 -11.36 -2.47 -2.32
CA HIS A 27 -10.19 -2.97 -1.61
C HIS A 27 -9.54 -4.05 -2.47
N ASP A 28 -8.89 -3.64 -3.55
CA ASP A 28 -8.03 -4.53 -4.32
C ASP A 28 -6.85 -4.91 -3.41
N THR A 29 -6.84 -6.19 -3.01
CA THR A 29 -5.73 -6.79 -2.31
C THR A 29 -4.78 -7.42 -3.32
N ASP A 30 -3.57 -6.89 -3.39
CA ASP A 30 -2.47 -7.50 -4.13
C ASP A 30 -1.69 -8.43 -3.20
N THR A 31 -1.26 -9.57 -3.74
CA THR A 31 -0.39 -10.51 -3.04
C THR A 31 0.88 -10.71 -3.85
N LEU A 32 2.00 -10.40 -3.21
CA LEU A 32 3.33 -10.60 -3.75
C LEU A 32 4.04 -11.69 -2.93
N CYS A 33 4.82 -12.52 -3.61
CA CYS A 33 5.55 -13.61 -3.00
C CYS A 33 7.03 -13.58 -3.41
N TYR A 34 7.87 -14.00 -2.48
CA TYR A 34 9.27 -14.33 -2.73
C TYR A 34 9.57 -15.69 -2.13
N LYS A 35 10.30 -16.53 -2.85
CA LYS A 35 10.72 -17.83 -2.35
C LYS A 35 12.12 -18.13 -2.85
N ASN A 36 12.99 -18.52 -1.92
CA ASN A 36 14.25 -19.18 -2.23
C ASN A 36 14.34 -20.49 -1.43
N ASP A 37 15.51 -21.13 -1.45
CA ASP A 37 15.72 -22.43 -0.79
C ASP A 37 15.61 -22.34 0.74
N THR A 38 15.78 -21.15 1.33
CA THR A 38 15.86 -20.96 2.79
C THR A 38 14.64 -20.27 3.40
N ILE A 39 13.94 -19.44 2.63
CA ILE A 39 12.84 -18.60 3.11
C ILE A 39 11.73 -18.47 2.07
N TYR A 40 10.50 -18.50 2.57
CA TYR A 40 9.29 -18.07 1.88
C TYR A 40 8.79 -16.77 2.52
N GLN A 41 8.53 -15.76 1.71
CA GLN A 41 7.95 -14.50 2.14
C GLN A 41 6.69 -14.19 1.33
N GLU A 42 5.68 -13.69 2.02
CA GLU A 42 4.43 -13.25 1.42
C GLU A 42 4.07 -11.86 1.96
N LEU A 43 3.83 -10.95 1.01
CA LEU A 43 3.40 -9.59 1.26
C LEU A 43 2.00 -9.41 0.68
N ARG A 44 1.01 -9.19 1.54
CA ARG A 44 -0.35 -8.81 1.15
C ARG A 44 -0.52 -7.32 1.36
N ILE A 45 -0.93 -6.61 0.32
CA ILE A 45 -1.16 -5.16 0.34
C ILE A 45 -2.63 -4.92 0.02
N THR A 46 -3.32 -4.17 0.87
CA THR A 46 -4.66 -3.67 0.60
C THR A 46 -4.62 -2.15 0.58
N ARG A 47 -5.03 -1.55 -0.55
CA ARG A 47 -5.15 -0.09 -0.62
C ARG A 47 -6.30 0.40 0.26
N VAL A 48 -6.01 1.34 1.14
CA VAL A 48 -7.00 2.01 1.99
C VAL A 48 -7.45 3.30 1.31
N ASN A 49 -6.50 4.07 0.81
CA ASN A 49 -6.71 5.26 -0.01
C ASN A 49 -5.44 5.56 -0.85
N GLU A 50 -5.38 6.71 -1.51
CA GLU A 50 -4.26 7.11 -2.37
C GLU A 50 -2.90 7.17 -1.64
N LYS A 51 -2.90 7.47 -0.34
CA LYS A 51 -1.68 7.66 0.45
C LYS A 51 -1.39 6.51 1.41
N ARG A 52 -2.36 5.63 1.68
CA ARG A 52 -2.28 4.66 2.79
C ARG A 52 -2.62 3.25 2.33
N ILE A 53 -1.81 2.31 2.80
CA ILE A 53 -2.02 0.88 2.63
C ILE A 53 -2.13 0.20 3.99
N TYR A 54 -2.88 -0.90 4.01
CA TYR A 54 -2.75 -1.92 5.05
C TYR A 54 -1.93 -3.08 4.48
N PHE A 55 -0.94 -3.54 5.23
CA PHE A 55 -0.08 -4.65 4.80
C PHE A 55 -0.02 -5.78 5.82
N VAL A 56 0.26 -6.98 5.31
CA VAL A 56 0.68 -8.14 6.10
C VAL A 56 1.91 -8.73 5.42
N LEU A 57 3.05 -8.66 6.09
CA LEU A 57 4.29 -9.32 5.70
C LEU A 57 4.49 -10.55 6.58
N SER A 58 4.63 -11.72 5.97
CA SER A 58 4.94 -12.96 6.68
C SER A 58 6.20 -13.60 6.11
N SER A 59 7.03 -14.13 7.00
CA SER A 59 8.27 -14.84 6.66
C SER A 59 8.27 -16.22 7.31
N THR A 60 8.42 -17.26 6.50
CA THR A 60 8.44 -18.66 6.93
C THR A 60 9.75 -19.29 6.48
N LYS A 61 10.48 -19.93 7.40
CA LYS A 61 11.67 -20.72 7.05
C LYS A 61 11.28 -22.04 6.40
N GLU A 62 12.25 -22.67 5.74
CA GLU A 62 12.07 -23.96 5.05
C GLU A 62 11.54 -25.08 5.98
N ASP A 63 11.85 -25.03 7.28
CA ASP A 63 11.34 -25.95 8.31
C ASP A 63 9.83 -25.77 8.64
N GLY A 64 9.16 -24.85 7.95
CA GLY A 64 7.75 -24.53 8.14
C GLY A 64 7.47 -23.68 9.38
N LYS A 65 8.49 -23.26 10.12
CA LYS A 65 8.31 -22.39 11.28
C LYS A 65 8.14 -20.95 10.80
N LEU A 66 6.99 -20.34 11.14
CA LEU A 66 6.78 -18.90 10.98
C LEU A 66 7.84 -18.19 11.83
N THR A 67 8.70 -17.44 11.17
CA THR A 67 9.81 -16.75 11.84
C THR A 67 9.47 -15.33 12.19
N ASP A 68 8.63 -14.68 11.40
CA ASP A 68 8.26 -13.29 11.64
C ASP A 68 6.97 -12.91 10.92
N MET A 69 6.21 -11.99 11.52
CA MET A 69 5.02 -11.41 10.92
C MET A 69 4.85 -9.96 11.35
N HIS A 70 4.91 -9.05 10.39
CA HIS A 70 4.61 -7.63 10.57
C HIS A 70 3.33 -7.28 9.84
N LYS A 71 2.47 -6.51 10.49
CA LYS A 71 1.23 -6.04 9.88
C LYS A 71 0.82 -4.68 10.45
N GLY A 72 0.18 -3.88 9.63
CA GLY A 72 -0.37 -2.61 10.07
C GLY A 72 -0.54 -1.66 8.90
N TYR A 73 -0.55 -0.37 9.22
CA TYR A 73 -0.75 0.68 8.24
C TYR A 73 0.58 1.30 7.86
N ALA A 74 0.76 1.54 6.56
CA ALA A 74 1.88 2.30 6.05
C ALA A 74 1.37 3.41 5.14
N SER A 75 2.00 4.57 5.23
CA SER A 75 1.59 5.78 4.52
C SER A 75 2.74 6.42 3.76
N ILE A 76 2.42 7.05 2.64
CA ILE A 76 3.34 7.93 1.94
C ILE A 76 3.60 9.13 2.85
N SER A 77 4.87 9.46 3.09
CA SER A 77 5.23 10.62 3.89
C SER A 77 4.78 11.91 3.20
N ASP A 78 4.19 12.83 3.94
CA ASP A 78 3.82 14.16 3.42
C ASP A 78 5.04 15.00 3.02
N TYR A 79 6.23 14.64 3.52
CA TYR A 79 7.51 15.24 3.14
C TYR A 79 8.21 14.53 1.98
N ALA A 80 7.71 13.35 1.55
CA ALA A 80 8.23 12.63 0.41
C ALA A 80 7.71 13.27 -0.90
N TYR A 81 8.18 14.49 -1.19
CA TYR A 81 8.12 15.04 -2.54
C TYR A 81 9.02 14.18 -3.44
N LEU A 82 8.43 13.29 -4.23
CA LEU A 82 8.84 12.86 -5.59
C LEU A 82 10.31 12.35 -5.80
N ALA A 83 11.15 12.24 -4.78
CA ALA A 83 12.61 12.11 -4.95
C ALA A 83 13.18 10.69 -4.81
N SER A 84 12.35 9.70 -4.48
CA SER A 84 12.71 8.27 -4.52
C SER A 84 11.82 7.50 -5.49
N GLU A 85 11.39 8.18 -6.56
CA GLU A 85 10.37 7.71 -7.51
C GLU A 85 10.82 6.53 -8.36
N THR A 86 12.07 6.12 -8.32
CA THR A 86 12.56 5.00 -9.13
C THR A 86 13.46 4.05 -8.36
N ASP A 87 13.36 2.77 -8.67
CA ASP A 87 14.29 1.72 -8.25
C ASP A 87 14.95 1.04 -9.45
N PHE A 88 16.04 0.31 -9.17
CA PHE A 88 16.71 -0.54 -10.16
C PHE A 88 16.13 -1.95 -10.11
N ALA A 89 15.69 -2.48 -11.24
CA ALA A 89 15.38 -3.89 -11.36
C ALA A 89 16.68 -4.72 -11.36
N GLU A 90 16.54 -6.04 -11.30
CA GLU A 90 17.69 -6.97 -11.31
C GLU A 90 18.55 -6.85 -12.58
N ASP A 91 17.96 -6.45 -13.70
CA ASP A 91 18.65 -6.18 -14.97
C ASP A 91 19.27 -4.77 -15.05
N GLY A 92 19.16 -3.98 -13.99
CA GLY A 92 19.64 -2.59 -13.92
C GLY A 92 18.72 -1.56 -14.57
N SER A 93 17.55 -1.94 -15.07
CA SER A 93 16.55 -0.99 -15.58
C SER A 93 15.91 -0.18 -14.45
N LEU A 94 15.53 1.06 -14.74
CA LEU A 94 14.80 1.91 -13.79
C LEU A 94 13.29 1.67 -13.90
N TYR A 95 12.61 1.55 -12.77
CA TYR A 95 11.15 1.44 -12.72
C TYR A 95 10.57 2.36 -11.64
N PRO A 96 9.36 2.92 -11.85
CA PRO A 96 8.77 3.84 -10.90
C PRO A 96 8.23 3.13 -9.65
N VAL A 97 8.45 3.73 -8.46
CA VAL A 97 8.03 3.18 -7.16
C VAL A 97 7.40 4.24 -6.25
N VAL A 98 6.54 3.76 -5.36
CA VAL A 98 5.98 4.50 -4.23
C VAL A 98 6.53 3.90 -2.95
N GLU A 99 7.03 4.73 -2.05
CA GLU A 99 7.48 4.31 -0.72
C GLU A 99 6.42 4.60 0.35
N TYR A 100 5.98 3.54 1.03
CA TYR A 100 5.08 3.59 2.17
C TYR A 100 5.86 3.35 3.45
N TRP A 101 5.80 4.29 4.38
CA TRP A 101 6.45 4.20 5.69
C TRP A 101 5.49 3.62 6.71
N TYR A 102 5.96 2.64 7.49
CA TYR A 102 5.18 2.07 8.57
C TYR A 102 4.82 3.15 9.59
N GLU A 103 3.56 3.18 10.02
CA GLU A 103 3.07 4.21 10.93
C GLU A 103 3.39 3.92 12.40
N ASP A 104 3.84 2.72 12.72
CA ASP A 104 4.27 2.36 14.07
C ASP A 104 5.67 2.93 14.33
N SER A 105 5.83 3.63 15.44
CA SER A 105 7.05 4.36 15.78
C SER A 105 8.20 3.47 16.23
N ASP A 106 7.90 2.25 16.66
CA ASP A 106 8.89 1.39 17.32
C ASP A 106 9.81 0.69 16.31
N ILE A 107 9.43 0.66 15.03
CA ILE A 107 10.17 -0.02 13.97
C ILE A 107 10.26 0.90 12.76
N SER A 108 11.48 1.32 12.41
CA SER A 108 11.72 2.04 11.15
C SER A 108 11.67 1.04 9.99
N PHE A 109 10.54 1.04 9.29
CA PHE A 109 10.21 0.10 8.22
C PHE A 109 9.55 0.84 7.05
N SER A 110 9.95 0.52 5.83
CA SER A 110 9.31 1.01 4.61
C SER A 110 9.06 -0.10 3.60
N ILE A 111 8.00 0.06 2.82
CA ILE A 111 7.66 -0.80 1.68
C ILE A 111 7.72 0.06 0.44
N ARG A 112 8.64 -0.25 -0.48
CA ARG A 112 8.68 0.38 -1.81
C ARG A 112 7.98 -0.55 -2.79
N VAL A 113 7.00 -0.03 -3.51
CA VAL A 113 6.17 -0.83 -4.42
C VAL A 113 6.12 -0.17 -5.78
N SER A 114 6.24 -0.95 -6.85
CA SER A 114 6.04 -0.46 -8.20
C SER A 114 4.61 0.05 -8.40
N TYR A 115 4.43 1.00 -9.32
CA TYR A 115 3.12 1.66 -9.54
C TYR A 115 1.99 0.67 -9.89
N ASP A 116 2.33 -0.40 -10.61
CA ASP A 116 1.42 -1.49 -10.98
C ASP A 116 1.20 -2.53 -9.87
N MET A 117 1.81 -2.34 -8.68
CA MET A 117 1.86 -3.31 -7.57
C MET A 117 2.40 -4.68 -8.01
N GLY A 118 3.24 -4.71 -9.04
CA GLY A 118 3.85 -5.92 -9.58
C GLY A 118 5.10 -6.38 -8.83
N LEU A 119 5.77 -5.45 -8.15
CA LEU A 119 7.07 -5.64 -7.51
C LEU A 119 7.15 -4.81 -6.24
N ALA A 120 7.70 -5.38 -5.17
CA ALA A 120 7.96 -4.67 -3.93
C ALA A 120 9.34 -5.00 -3.37
N THR A 121 9.92 -4.04 -2.65
CA THR A 121 11.06 -4.23 -1.75
C THR A 121 10.70 -3.71 -0.37
N ILE A 122 11.35 -4.28 0.65
CA ILE A 122 11.08 -3.93 2.04
C ILE A 122 12.39 -3.53 2.67
N SER A 123 12.39 -2.38 3.35
CA SER A 123 13.52 -1.86 4.11
C SER A 123 13.15 -1.82 5.58
N CYS A 124 14.05 -2.27 6.45
CA CYS A 124 13.87 -2.23 7.89
C CYS A 124 15.20 -1.82 8.52
N ALA A 125 15.24 -0.80 9.37
CA ALA A 125 16.51 -0.30 9.92
C ALA A 125 17.31 -1.34 10.72
N GLU A 126 16.63 -2.35 11.27
CA GLU A 126 17.24 -3.41 12.07
C GLU A 126 17.71 -4.62 11.24
N SER A 127 17.43 -4.67 9.93
CA SER A 127 17.81 -5.79 9.06
C SER A 127 18.23 -5.31 7.66
N LEU A 128 18.97 -6.14 6.93
CA LEU A 128 19.27 -5.84 5.53
C LEU A 128 17.96 -5.75 4.74
N SER A 129 17.92 -4.89 3.73
CA SER A 129 16.80 -4.80 2.78
C SER A 129 16.41 -6.20 2.30
N LEU A 130 15.12 -6.52 2.38
CA LEU A 130 14.59 -7.79 1.91
C LEU A 130 14.66 -7.87 0.37
N PRO A 131 14.72 -9.09 -0.19
CA PRO A 131 14.78 -9.29 -1.63
C PRO A 131 13.53 -8.76 -2.35
N TYR A 132 13.63 -8.64 -3.68
CA TYR A 132 12.50 -8.33 -4.55
C TYR A 132 11.36 -9.34 -4.40
N ILE A 133 10.16 -8.85 -4.11
CA ILE A 133 8.94 -9.63 -3.94
C ILE A 133 8.03 -9.36 -5.15
N TYR A 134 7.59 -10.40 -5.84
CA TYR A 134 6.89 -10.27 -7.12
C TYR A 134 5.43 -10.70 -7.03
N LYS A 135 4.56 -10.07 -7.81
CA LYS A 135 3.17 -10.47 -7.94
C LYS A 135 3.08 -11.88 -8.50
N LEU A 136 2.23 -12.70 -7.89
CA LEU A 136 2.05 -14.08 -8.33
C LEU A 136 1.38 -14.09 -9.71
N LYS A 137 2.08 -14.60 -10.73
CA LYS A 137 1.45 -14.86 -12.03
C LYS A 137 0.42 -15.95 -11.82
N LYS A 138 -0.86 -15.62 -12.00
CA LYS A 138 -1.93 -16.63 -12.09
C LYS A 138 -1.55 -17.56 -13.24
N LYS A 139 -1.36 -18.85 -12.94
CA LYS A 139 -1.24 -19.89 -13.96
C LYS A 139 -2.56 -20.09 -14.68
#